data_AF-A0A9Q0T0E4-F1
#
_entry.id   AF-A0A9Q0T0E4-F1
#
_cell.length_a   1.000
_cell.length_b   1.000
_cell.length_c   1.000
_cell.angle_alpha   90.00
_cell.angle_beta   90.00
_cell.angle_gamma   90.00
#
_symmetry.space_group_name_H-M   'P 1'
#
loop_
_entity.id
_entity.type
_entity.pdbx_description
1 polymer ?
#
loop_
_entity_poly.entity_id
_entity_poly.type
_entity_poly.pdbx_seq_one_letter_code
_entity_poly.pdbx_strand_id
1 'polypeptide(L)'
;MRDYDLSKAKDTFVKYLKWREEYGVDAILKEFKFEEYGEVKKCYPHGYHGVDRNGRPIYIERVGMVDLNSLVQATTVDRFVRYHVSEQEKTLNLRFPACSIAAKRHIASITSILDVKGVGMSNFSKTARCLFMEIQKIDSNYYPEILNRLFIINAGNGFKMLWKALMAFLDARTLAKIHVLGYDYLSKLLEVIDQSNLPSFLGGNCTCSDYDGCLFSDQGPWKNPEILEMLESASMMEEMYDSEANSDAASEEAMGTTQNGDHGDDGEHDQKTEAAGNTEAQKIHDLQVALMDTNKEIQALKTALDSTKTVLERLEQHIKALGGGSLSL
;
A
#
# COMPACT_ATOMS: atom_id res chain seq x y z
N MET A 1 -6.28 10.40 -4.75
CA MET A 1 -4.87 10.74 -5.04
C MET A 1 -4.82 12.12 -5.70
N ARG A 2 -3.89 13.01 -5.31
CA ARG A 2 -3.68 14.34 -5.93
C ARG A 2 -4.97 15.15 -6.17
N ASP A 3 -5.93 15.07 -5.24
CA ASP A 3 -7.25 15.72 -5.35
C ASP A 3 -7.99 15.42 -6.67
N TYR A 4 -7.77 14.21 -7.21
CA TYR A 4 -8.32 13.72 -8.47
C TYR A 4 -7.84 14.49 -9.72
N ASP A 5 -6.71 15.20 -9.60
CA ASP A 5 -6.02 15.85 -10.72
C ASP A 5 -5.32 14.80 -11.60
N LEU A 6 -5.90 14.55 -12.78
CA LEU A 6 -5.41 13.56 -13.74
C LEU A 6 -3.99 13.86 -14.23
N SER A 7 -3.66 15.13 -14.47
CA SER A 7 -2.32 15.51 -14.95
C SER A 7 -1.27 15.21 -13.89
N LYS A 8 -1.52 15.61 -12.65
CA LYS A 8 -0.60 15.33 -11.53
C LYS A 8 -0.50 13.83 -11.25
N ALA A 9 -1.60 13.08 -11.39
CA ALA A 9 -1.60 11.64 -11.24
C ALA A 9 -0.70 10.98 -12.30
N LYS A 10 -0.87 11.34 -13.59
CA LYS A 10 -0.02 10.87 -14.68
C LYS A 10 1.45 11.20 -14.44
N ASP A 11 1.77 12.45 -14.12
CA ASP A 11 3.16 12.88 -13.90
C ASP A 11 3.82 12.13 -12.72
N THR A 12 3.06 11.90 -11.65
CA THR A 12 3.55 11.12 -10.49
C THR A 12 3.77 9.67 -10.88
N PHE A 13 2.85 9.08 -11.64
CA PHE A 13 2.94 7.68 -12.08
C PHE A 13 4.13 7.45 -13.01
N VAL A 14 4.36 8.34 -13.98
CA VAL A 14 5.53 8.26 -14.87
C VAL A 14 6.85 8.36 -14.09
N LYS A 15 6.92 9.27 -13.09
CA LYS A 15 8.10 9.37 -12.22
C LYS A 15 8.31 8.10 -11.39
N TYR A 16 7.23 7.50 -10.91
CA TYR A 16 7.28 6.24 -10.17
C TYR A 16 7.80 5.10 -11.03
N LEU A 17 7.29 4.92 -12.25
CA LEU A 17 7.77 3.87 -13.18
C LEU A 17 9.25 4.04 -13.50
N LYS A 18 9.68 5.27 -13.81
CA LYS A 18 11.09 5.56 -14.07
C LYS A 18 11.97 5.25 -12.86
N TRP A 19 11.53 5.61 -11.65
CA TRP A 19 12.27 5.29 -10.43
C TRP A 19 12.36 3.78 -10.19
N ARG A 20 11.29 3.01 -10.45
CA ARG A 20 11.32 1.54 -10.31
C ARG A 20 12.40 0.93 -11.20
N GLU A 21 12.46 1.35 -12.45
CA GLU A 21 13.47 0.92 -13.42
C GLU A 21 14.88 1.30 -12.96
N GLU A 22 15.12 2.57 -12.65
CA GLU A 22 16.45 3.07 -12.24
C GLU A 22 16.94 2.46 -10.92
N TYR A 23 16.03 2.18 -9.97
CA TYR A 23 16.36 1.65 -8.65
C TYR A 23 16.42 0.11 -8.62
N GLY A 24 15.86 -0.56 -9.65
CA GLY A 24 15.78 -2.01 -9.75
C GLY A 24 14.75 -2.63 -8.80
N VAL A 25 13.59 -1.99 -8.66
CA VAL A 25 12.58 -2.39 -7.65
C VAL A 25 11.99 -3.77 -7.94
N ASP A 26 11.67 -4.08 -9.20
CA ASP A 26 11.02 -5.34 -9.55
C ASP A 26 11.91 -6.58 -9.27
N ALA A 27 13.24 -6.40 -9.28
CA ALA A 27 14.19 -7.45 -8.99
C ALA A 27 14.54 -7.55 -7.48
N ILE A 28 14.14 -6.56 -6.67
CA ILE A 28 14.68 -6.40 -5.30
C ILE A 28 14.39 -7.59 -4.40
N LEU A 29 13.19 -8.18 -4.50
CA LEU A 29 12.79 -9.33 -3.67
C LEU A 29 13.59 -10.60 -4.01
N LYS A 30 14.12 -10.70 -5.22
CA LYS A 30 14.89 -11.87 -5.70
C LYS A 30 16.40 -11.66 -5.48
N GLU A 31 16.89 -10.45 -5.73
CA GLU A 31 18.33 -10.18 -5.82
C GLU A 31 18.92 -9.58 -4.53
N PHE A 32 18.16 -8.77 -3.79
CA PHE A 32 18.70 -8.09 -2.62
C PHE A 32 18.66 -8.98 -1.38
N LYS A 33 19.85 -9.24 -0.81
CA LYS A 33 20.01 -9.95 0.46
C LYS A 33 20.46 -8.97 1.55
N PHE A 34 19.65 -8.85 2.59
CA PHE A 34 19.96 -8.07 3.77
C PHE A 34 20.56 -8.96 4.86
N GLU A 35 21.81 -9.37 4.65
CA GLU A 35 22.51 -10.35 5.51
C GLU A 35 22.62 -9.87 6.97
N GLU A 36 22.71 -8.56 7.18
CA GLU A 36 22.78 -7.93 8.50
C GLU A 36 21.42 -7.77 9.21
N TYR A 37 20.33 -8.30 8.64
CA TYR A 37 18.96 -8.16 9.18
C TYR A 37 18.87 -8.45 10.67
N GLY A 38 19.47 -9.55 11.14
CA GLY A 38 19.44 -9.95 12.54
C GLY A 38 20.08 -8.92 13.48
N GLU A 39 21.24 -8.37 13.10
CA GLU A 39 21.95 -7.34 13.89
C GLU A 39 21.21 -6.00 13.84
N VAL A 40 20.64 -5.65 12.68
CA VAL A 40 19.82 -4.45 12.52
C VAL A 40 18.57 -4.51 13.39
N LYS A 41 17.88 -5.65 13.48
CA LYS A 41 16.70 -5.81 14.35
C LYS A 41 17.01 -5.68 15.84
N LYS A 42 18.22 -6.07 16.28
CA LYS A 42 18.65 -5.91 17.68
C LYS A 42 18.86 -4.43 18.04
N CYS A 43 19.44 -3.64 17.14
CA CYS A 43 19.70 -2.22 17.39
C CYS A 43 18.55 -1.28 16.98
N TYR A 44 17.68 -1.70 16.07
CA TYR A 44 16.47 -1.00 15.69
C TYR A 44 15.31 -1.99 15.66
N PRO A 45 14.63 -2.25 16.78
CA PRO A 45 13.53 -3.19 16.82
C PRO A 45 12.31 -2.65 16.05
N HIS A 46 11.98 -3.31 14.95
CA HIS A 46 10.82 -2.99 14.11
C HIS A 46 10.28 -4.26 13.44
N GLY A 47 9.10 -4.22 12.81
CA GLY A 47 8.58 -5.32 12.01
C GLY A 47 7.06 -5.39 11.94
N TYR A 48 6.56 -6.26 11.07
CA TYR A 48 5.15 -6.57 10.96
C TYR A 48 4.73 -7.64 11.98
N HIS A 49 3.54 -7.49 12.55
CA HIS A 49 2.99 -8.46 13.49
C HIS A 49 1.46 -8.41 13.57
N GLY A 50 0.80 -9.45 13.08
CA GLY A 50 -0.65 -9.59 13.12
C GLY A 50 -1.38 -8.59 12.23
N VAL A 51 -2.68 -8.45 12.50
CA VAL A 51 -3.58 -7.54 11.79
C VAL A 51 -4.47 -6.77 12.75
N ASP A 52 -4.89 -5.58 12.33
CA ASP A 52 -5.92 -4.81 13.02
C ASP A 52 -7.29 -5.51 12.92
N ARG A 53 -8.29 -5.01 13.64
CA ARG A 53 -9.66 -5.57 13.64
C ARG A 53 -10.33 -5.58 12.27
N ASN A 54 -9.81 -4.82 11.31
CA ASN A 54 -10.30 -4.80 9.95
C ASN A 54 -9.43 -5.67 9.01
N GLY A 55 -8.38 -6.34 9.50
CA GLY A 55 -7.50 -7.18 8.69
C GLY A 55 -6.33 -6.44 8.03
N ARG A 56 -6.05 -5.19 8.39
CA ARG A 56 -4.86 -4.47 7.88
C ARG A 56 -3.60 -4.96 8.59
N PRO A 57 -2.48 -5.20 7.90
CA PRO A 57 -1.20 -5.52 8.55
C PRO A 57 -0.84 -4.46 9.60
N ILE A 58 -0.34 -4.92 10.75
CA ILE A 58 0.19 -4.01 11.78
C ILE A 58 1.70 -3.93 11.62
N TYR A 59 2.23 -2.73 11.47
CA TYR A 59 3.66 -2.46 11.48
C TYR A 59 4.07 -1.76 12.78
N ILE A 60 5.13 -2.22 13.42
CA ILE A 60 5.56 -1.74 14.74
C ILE A 60 7.02 -1.31 14.66
N GLU A 61 7.35 -0.13 15.19
CA GLU A 61 8.73 0.28 15.47
C GLU A 61 8.91 0.74 16.91
N ARG A 62 10.02 0.33 17.54
CA ARG A 62 10.42 0.76 18.88
C ARG A 62 11.47 1.86 18.77
N VAL A 63 11.07 3.03 18.25
CA VAL A 63 11.96 4.17 17.98
C VAL A 63 12.77 4.59 19.20
N GLY A 64 12.17 4.54 20.39
CA GLY A 64 12.88 4.88 21.63
C GLY A 64 13.93 3.87 22.08
N MET A 65 14.01 2.70 21.45
CA MET A 65 15.03 1.67 21.70
C MET A 65 16.14 1.65 20.64
N VAL A 66 16.13 2.60 19.69
CA VAL A 66 17.10 2.61 18.61
C VAL A 66 18.50 2.97 19.11
N ASP A 67 19.44 2.04 18.97
CA ASP A 67 20.87 2.29 19.09
C ASP A 67 21.45 2.66 17.73
N LEU A 68 21.49 3.96 17.46
CA LEU A 68 22.03 4.48 16.20
C LEU A 68 23.52 4.20 16.01
N ASN A 69 24.29 4.07 17.09
CA ASN A 69 25.72 3.82 16.99
C ASN A 69 25.97 2.40 16.51
N SER A 70 25.25 1.43 17.08
CA SER A 70 25.27 0.04 16.61
C SER A 70 24.67 -0.08 15.20
N LEU A 71 23.60 0.67 14.90
CA LEU A 71 22.97 0.63 13.58
C LEU A 71 23.93 1.03 12.45
N VAL A 72 24.69 2.13 12.63
CA VAL A 72 25.66 2.56 11.60
C VAL A 72 26.92 1.69 11.53
N GLN A 73 27.15 0.84 12.52
CA GLN A 73 28.20 -0.19 12.47
C GLN A 73 27.71 -1.46 11.78
N ALA A 74 26.43 -1.81 11.98
CA ALA A 74 25.82 -3.00 11.41
C ALA A 74 25.44 -2.84 9.93
N THR A 75 25.03 -1.64 9.51
CA THR A 75 24.60 -1.38 8.13
C THR A 75 24.92 0.03 7.65
N THR A 76 24.62 0.30 6.39
CA THR A 76 24.72 1.64 5.79
C THR A 76 23.33 2.21 5.55
N VAL A 77 23.23 3.54 5.42
CA VAL A 77 21.95 4.20 5.06
C VAL A 77 21.40 3.64 3.75
N ASP A 78 22.24 3.46 2.74
CA ASP A 78 21.84 2.93 1.43
C ASP A 78 21.25 1.51 1.54
N ARG A 79 21.95 0.60 2.24
CA ARG A 79 21.47 -0.77 2.44
C ARG A 79 20.19 -0.83 3.26
N PHE A 80 20.08 -0.02 4.32
CA PHE A 80 18.86 0.05 5.12
C PHE A 80 17.68 0.59 4.31
N VAL A 81 17.91 1.61 3.48
CA VAL A 81 16.90 2.16 2.57
C VAL A 81 16.48 1.12 1.53
N ARG A 82 17.42 0.36 0.96
CA ARG A 82 17.10 -0.73 0.03
C ARG A 82 16.30 -1.85 0.71
N TYR A 83 16.65 -2.18 1.95
CA TYR A 83 15.85 -3.07 2.78
C TYR A 83 14.43 -2.54 3.03
N HIS A 84 14.27 -1.26 3.34
CA HIS A 84 12.95 -0.63 3.47
C HIS A 84 12.11 -0.76 2.19
N VAL A 85 12.71 -0.49 1.02
CA VAL A 85 12.05 -0.70 -0.28
C VAL A 85 11.64 -2.17 -0.46
N SER A 86 12.50 -3.12 -0.09
CA SER A 86 12.16 -4.55 -0.17
C SER A 86 10.99 -4.93 0.75
N GLU A 87 10.89 -4.33 1.94
CA GLU A 87 9.76 -4.56 2.84
C GLU A 87 8.46 -3.92 2.33
N GLN A 88 8.54 -2.79 1.61
CA GLN A 88 7.38 -2.19 0.94
C GLN A 88 6.88 -3.10 -0.20
N GLU A 89 7.77 -3.58 -1.06
CA GLU A 89 7.41 -4.51 -2.13
C GLU A 89 6.85 -5.83 -1.58
N LYS A 90 7.44 -6.39 -0.51
CA LYS A 90 6.88 -7.55 0.18
C LYS A 90 5.49 -7.26 0.76
N THR A 91 5.25 -6.03 1.21
CA THR A 91 3.94 -5.64 1.73
C THR A 91 2.90 -5.57 0.61
N LEU A 92 3.23 -4.96 -0.53
CA LEU A 92 2.34 -4.86 -1.69
C LEU A 92 2.06 -6.22 -2.33
N ASN A 93 3.08 -7.04 -2.53
CA ASN A 93 2.98 -8.27 -3.33
C ASN A 93 2.61 -9.51 -2.51
N LEU A 94 2.78 -9.48 -1.18
CA LEU A 94 2.50 -10.62 -0.32
C LEU A 94 1.53 -10.29 0.81
N ARG A 95 1.84 -9.27 1.64
CA ARG A 95 1.04 -9.00 2.85
C ARG A 95 -0.37 -8.51 2.53
N PHE A 96 -0.52 -7.60 1.57
CA PHE A 96 -1.81 -7.07 1.15
C PHE A 96 -2.72 -8.11 0.48
N PRO A 97 -2.25 -8.90 -0.50
CA PRO A 97 -3.03 -10.01 -1.05
C PRO A 97 -3.45 -11.02 0.03
N ALA A 98 -2.51 -11.46 0.88
CA ALA A 98 -2.81 -12.41 1.95
C ALA A 98 -3.84 -11.89 2.95
N CYS A 99 -3.70 -10.63 3.37
CA CYS A 99 -4.67 -9.97 4.22
C CYS A 99 -6.02 -9.77 3.53
N SER A 100 -6.04 -9.54 2.21
CA SER A 100 -7.28 -9.38 1.45
C SER A 100 -8.08 -10.67 1.38
N ILE A 101 -7.40 -11.80 1.15
CA ILE A 101 -7.98 -13.14 1.20
C ILE A 101 -8.54 -13.42 2.60
N ALA A 102 -7.72 -13.25 3.64
CA ALA A 102 -8.13 -13.52 5.02
C ALA A 102 -9.31 -12.67 5.48
N ALA A 103 -9.32 -11.38 5.12
CA ALA A 103 -10.35 -10.43 5.52
C ALA A 103 -11.58 -10.44 4.58
N LYS A 104 -11.52 -11.19 3.46
CA LYS A 104 -12.55 -11.24 2.41
C LYS A 104 -12.93 -9.85 1.89
N ARG A 105 -11.96 -8.96 1.80
CA ARG A 105 -12.12 -7.57 1.33
C ARG A 105 -10.79 -7.03 0.86
N HIS A 106 -10.80 -6.01 0.01
CA HIS A 106 -9.57 -5.38 -0.45
C HIS A 106 -8.82 -4.67 0.70
N ILE A 107 -7.54 -5.04 0.88
CA ILE A 107 -6.59 -4.46 1.82
C ILE A 107 -5.44 -3.83 1.03
N ALA A 108 -5.31 -2.51 1.12
CA ALA A 108 -4.20 -1.76 0.51
C ALA A 108 -3.65 -0.69 1.48
N SER A 109 -3.74 -0.95 2.78
CA SER A 109 -3.28 -0.01 3.80
C SER A 109 -2.87 -0.71 5.09
N ILE A 110 -1.97 -0.09 5.85
CA ILE A 110 -1.42 -0.60 7.12
C ILE A 110 -1.87 0.23 8.33
N THR A 111 -1.86 -0.40 9.50
CA THR A 111 -1.96 0.28 10.79
C THR A 111 -0.59 0.27 11.47
N SER A 112 -0.01 1.43 11.73
CA SER A 112 1.35 1.54 12.27
C SER A 112 1.37 1.93 13.74
N ILE A 113 2.35 1.43 14.49
CA ILE A 113 2.61 1.78 15.89
C ILE A 113 4.08 2.20 16.02
N LEU A 114 4.33 3.42 16.49
CA LEU A 114 5.65 3.90 16.87
C LEU A 114 5.70 4.05 18.39
N ASP A 115 6.48 3.19 19.05
CA ASP A 115 6.78 3.33 20.47
C ASP A 115 7.97 4.28 20.68
N VAL A 116 7.68 5.45 21.24
CA VAL A 116 8.68 6.48 21.52
C VAL A 116 9.17 6.47 22.97
N LYS A 117 8.88 5.42 23.73
CA LYS A 117 9.43 5.25 25.08
C LYS A 117 10.96 5.17 25.03
N GLY A 118 11.64 6.16 25.61
CA GLY A 118 13.10 6.23 25.63
C GLY A 118 13.70 7.15 24.54
N VAL A 119 12.87 7.75 23.68
CA VAL A 119 13.35 8.76 22.73
C VAL A 119 14.07 9.90 23.47
N GLY A 120 15.29 10.19 23.04
CA GLY A 120 16.18 11.19 23.61
C GLY A 120 16.97 11.96 22.55
N MET A 121 18.02 12.68 22.97
CA MET A 121 18.80 13.56 22.09
C MET A 121 19.50 12.83 20.93
N SER A 122 19.90 11.57 21.12
CA SER A 122 20.54 10.75 20.07
C SER A 122 19.63 10.56 18.85
N ASN A 123 18.31 10.43 19.05
CA ASN A 123 17.31 10.32 17.98
C ASN A 123 17.21 11.59 17.11
N PHE A 124 17.81 12.72 17.53
CA PHE A 124 17.89 13.96 16.77
C PHE A 124 19.26 14.18 16.11
N SER A 125 20.15 13.20 16.19
CA SER A 125 21.44 13.24 15.52
C SER A 125 21.29 13.48 14.01
N LYS A 126 22.34 14.00 13.36
CA LYS A 126 22.35 14.20 11.91
C LYS A 126 22.05 12.89 11.18
N THR A 127 22.65 11.79 11.62
CA THR A 127 22.45 10.46 11.04
C THR A 127 21.00 10.00 11.10
N ALA A 128 20.35 10.08 12.26
CA ALA A 128 18.93 9.71 12.40
C ALA A 128 18.04 10.55 11.49
N ARG A 129 18.29 11.87 11.42
CA ARG A 129 17.54 12.77 10.54
C ARG A 129 17.75 12.42 9.07
N CYS A 130 18.97 12.15 8.64
CA CYS A 130 19.25 11.73 7.26
C CYS A 130 18.52 10.43 6.91
N LEU A 131 18.59 9.41 7.77
CA LEU A 131 17.90 8.14 7.55
C LEU A 131 16.39 8.33 7.44
N PHE A 132 15.78 9.06 8.39
CA PHE A 132 14.36 9.36 8.39
C PHE A 132 13.93 10.11 7.12
N MET A 133 14.70 11.11 6.69
CA MET A 133 14.37 11.91 5.50
C MET A 133 14.43 11.08 4.22
N GLU A 134 15.40 10.17 4.06
CA GLU A 134 15.47 9.29 2.88
C GLU A 134 14.28 8.32 2.83
N ILE A 135 13.92 7.70 3.97
CA ILE A 135 12.76 6.81 4.07
C ILE A 135 11.47 7.58 3.75
N GLN A 136 11.26 8.73 4.39
CA GLN A 136 10.06 9.55 4.17
C GLN A 136 9.94 9.99 2.72
N LYS A 137 11.07 10.35 2.08
CA LYS A 137 11.11 10.73 0.67
C LYS A 137 10.68 9.58 -0.24
N ILE A 138 11.11 8.35 0.05
CA ILE A 138 10.71 7.16 -0.71
C ILE A 138 9.22 6.91 -0.51
N ASP A 139 8.75 6.87 0.73
CA ASP A 139 7.35 6.56 1.04
C ASP A 139 6.39 7.60 0.44
N SER A 140 6.71 8.89 0.56
CA SER A 140 5.85 9.96 0.07
C SER A 140 5.80 10.04 -1.46
N ASN A 141 6.86 9.64 -2.17
CA ASN A 141 6.94 9.76 -3.62
C ASN A 141 6.51 8.49 -4.35
N TYR A 142 6.82 7.32 -3.78
CA TYR A 142 6.72 6.04 -4.49
C TYR A 142 5.76 5.06 -3.84
N TYR A 143 5.43 5.23 -2.56
CA TYR A 143 4.46 4.39 -1.83
C TYR A 143 3.32 5.21 -1.19
N PRO A 144 2.65 6.10 -1.96
CA PRO A 144 1.65 6.99 -1.40
C PRO A 144 0.42 6.24 -0.87
N GLU A 145 -0.24 6.80 0.15
CA GLU A 145 -1.54 6.36 0.67
C GLU A 145 -1.61 4.97 1.30
N ILE A 146 -0.47 4.33 1.57
CA ILE A 146 -0.41 3.04 2.28
C ILE A 146 -0.82 3.18 3.75
N LEU A 147 -0.62 4.33 4.38
CA LEU A 147 -0.96 4.52 5.79
C LEU A 147 -2.48 4.67 5.97
N ASN A 148 -3.11 3.78 6.76
CA ASN A 148 -4.48 3.97 7.26
C ASN A 148 -4.49 4.81 8.54
N ARG A 149 -3.67 4.40 9.52
CA ARG A 149 -3.55 5.07 10.82
C ARG A 149 -2.17 4.83 11.42
N LEU A 150 -1.63 5.84 12.09
CA LEU A 150 -0.40 5.75 12.85
C LEU A 150 -0.64 6.11 14.32
N PHE A 151 -0.33 5.20 15.23
CA PHE A 151 -0.29 5.47 16.66
C PHE A 151 1.13 5.76 17.11
N ILE A 152 1.33 6.89 17.78
CA ILE A 152 2.58 7.19 18.48
C ILE A 152 2.29 7.05 19.97
N ILE A 153 2.91 6.08 20.63
CA ILE A 153 2.59 5.69 22.01
C ILE A 153 3.75 5.98 22.96
N ASN A 154 3.46 6.05 24.27
CA ASN A 154 4.43 6.49 25.28
C ASN A 154 4.98 7.89 25.00
N ALA A 155 4.17 8.77 24.40
CA ALA A 155 4.56 10.13 24.05
C ALA A 155 4.62 11.03 25.31
N GLY A 156 5.74 10.93 26.04
CA GLY A 156 6.03 11.78 27.19
C GLY A 156 6.47 13.19 26.83
N ASN A 157 6.92 13.97 27.82
CA ASN A 157 7.36 15.35 27.61
C ASN A 157 8.51 15.50 26.60
N GLY A 158 9.42 14.53 26.51
CA GLY A 158 10.52 14.52 25.55
C GLY A 158 10.06 14.41 24.09
N PHE A 159 8.91 13.79 23.83
CA PHE A 159 8.36 13.64 22.48
C PHE A 159 7.83 14.95 21.89
N LYS A 160 7.43 15.93 22.72
CA LYS A 160 6.87 17.20 22.23
C LYS A 160 7.80 17.95 21.27
N MET A 161 9.12 17.87 21.50
CA MET A 161 10.13 18.46 20.62
C MET A 161 10.28 17.67 19.32
N LEU A 162 10.27 16.33 19.40
CA LEU A 162 10.31 15.44 18.22
C LEU A 162 9.09 15.68 17.34
N TRP A 163 7.91 15.76 17.94
CA TRP A 163 6.66 15.97 17.24
C TRP A 163 6.65 17.26 16.42
N LYS A 164 7.11 18.37 17.00
CA LYS A 164 7.23 19.65 16.28
C LYS A 164 8.15 19.55 15.07
N ALA A 165 9.27 18.85 15.18
CA ALA A 165 10.18 18.65 14.07
C ALA A 165 9.57 17.75 12.99
N LEU A 166 8.95 16.63 13.38
CA LEU A 166 8.31 15.68 12.46
C LEU A 166 7.17 16.31 11.66
N MET A 167 6.33 17.13 12.29
CA MET A 167 5.22 17.80 11.60
C MET A 167 5.65 18.66 10.41
N ALA A 168 6.88 19.20 10.42
CA ALA A 168 7.38 20.03 9.32
C ALA A 168 7.63 19.25 8.02
N PHE A 169 7.71 17.92 8.10
CA PHE A 169 8.02 17.04 6.96
C PHE A 169 6.84 16.17 6.51
N LEU A 170 5.72 16.23 7.23
CA LEU A 170 4.55 15.41 6.96
C LEU A 170 3.48 16.25 6.27
N ASP A 171 2.87 15.69 5.22
CA ASP A 171 1.73 16.33 4.57
C ASP A 171 0.48 16.30 5.48
N ALA A 172 -0.46 17.21 5.23
CA ALA A 172 -1.65 17.36 6.06
C ALA A 172 -2.51 16.09 6.17
N ARG A 173 -2.53 15.25 5.13
CA ARG A 173 -3.30 14.01 5.12
C ARG A 173 -2.65 12.95 5.98
N THR A 174 -1.32 12.84 5.93
CA THR A 174 -0.57 11.96 6.84
C THR A 174 -0.77 12.42 8.28
N LEU A 175 -0.67 13.72 8.56
CA LEU A 175 -0.90 14.27 9.90
C LEU A 175 -2.29 13.94 10.46
N ALA A 176 -3.33 14.00 9.62
CA ALA A 176 -4.70 13.65 10.01
C ALA A 176 -4.88 12.18 10.43
N LYS A 177 -3.95 11.29 10.04
CA LYS A 177 -3.97 9.86 10.38
C LYS A 177 -3.18 9.53 11.65
N ILE A 178 -2.51 10.52 12.27
CA ILE A 178 -1.63 10.30 13.42
C ILE A 178 -2.37 10.54 14.75
N HIS A 179 -2.25 9.57 15.64
CA HIS A 179 -2.77 9.61 17.01
C HIS A 179 -1.59 9.58 17.99
N VAL A 180 -1.31 10.72 18.62
CA VAL A 180 -0.28 10.82 19.67
C VAL A 180 -0.91 10.50 21.02
N LEU A 181 -0.44 9.43 21.66
CA LEU A 181 -0.97 8.87 22.89
C LEU A 181 0.11 8.86 23.98
N GLY A 182 -0.31 9.15 25.22
CA GLY A 182 0.55 9.12 26.40
C GLY A 182 0.92 7.69 26.83
N TYR A 183 1.07 7.49 28.15
CA TYR A 183 1.39 6.18 28.72
C TYR A 183 0.17 5.27 28.86
N ASP A 184 -1.04 5.84 28.82
CA ASP A 184 -2.34 5.19 28.92
C ASP A 184 -2.91 4.78 27.54
N TYR A 185 -2.03 4.51 26.57
CA TYR A 185 -2.39 4.24 25.17
C TYR A 185 -3.18 2.94 24.94
N LEU A 186 -3.09 1.98 25.86
CA LEU A 186 -3.55 0.60 25.62
C LEU A 186 -5.03 0.51 25.24
N SER A 187 -5.90 1.25 25.94
CA SER A 187 -7.35 1.25 25.65
C SER A 187 -7.63 1.68 24.20
N LYS A 188 -6.90 2.69 23.71
CA LYS A 188 -7.01 3.19 22.33
C LYS A 188 -6.45 2.23 21.28
N LEU A 189 -5.41 1.46 21.60
CA LEU A 189 -4.96 0.39 20.71
C LEU A 189 -5.99 -0.75 20.64
N LEU A 190 -6.57 -1.14 21.78
CA LEU A 190 -7.53 -2.25 21.83
C LEU A 190 -8.88 -1.95 21.15
N GLU A 191 -9.23 -0.68 20.98
CA GLU A 191 -10.35 -0.23 20.14
C GLU A 191 -10.18 -0.67 18.66
N VAL A 192 -8.94 -0.80 18.18
CA VAL A 192 -8.64 -1.05 16.76
C VAL A 192 -7.88 -2.34 16.50
N ILE A 193 -7.18 -2.90 17.48
CA ILE A 193 -6.37 -4.11 17.37
C ILE A 193 -6.88 -5.12 18.40
N ASP A 194 -7.02 -6.38 17.97
CA ASP A 194 -7.36 -7.43 18.92
C ASP A 194 -6.20 -7.72 19.87
N GLN A 195 -6.49 -7.99 21.14
CA GLN A 195 -5.46 -8.21 22.15
C GLN A 195 -4.56 -9.41 21.80
N SER A 196 -5.09 -10.43 21.10
CA SER A 196 -4.30 -11.57 20.62
C SER A 196 -3.29 -11.20 19.53
N ASN A 197 -3.55 -10.12 18.78
CA ASN A 197 -2.69 -9.62 17.70
C ASN A 197 -1.73 -8.52 18.18
N LEU A 198 -1.75 -8.18 19.48
CA LEU A 198 -0.88 -7.18 20.06
C LEU A 198 0.26 -7.89 20.84
N PRO A 199 1.53 -7.48 20.64
CA PRO A 199 2.64 -8.01 21.43
C PRO A 199 2.50 -7.71 22.92
N SER A 200 3.01 -8.61 23.76
CA SER A 200 2.98 -8.49 25.23
C SER A 200 3.71 -7.24 25.74
N PHE A 201 4.79 -6.83 25.08
CA PHE A 201 5.50 -5.58 25.42
C PHE A 201 4.69 -4.30 25.11
N LEU A 202 3.56 -4.41 24.42
CA LEU A 202 2.58 -3.33 24.21
C LEU A 202 1.27 -3.54 24.99
N GLY A 203 1.22 -4.53 25.90
CA GLY A 203 0.04 -4.84 26.71
C GLY A 203 -0.94 -5.84 26.09
N GLY A 204 -0.54 -6.52 25.00
CA GLY A 204 -1.29 -7.64 24.44
C GLY A 204 -0.88 -9.00 25.02
N ASN A 205 -1.24 -10.09 24.33
CA ASN A 205 -1.00 -11.46 24.80
C ASN A 205 0.01 -12.23 23.95
N CYS A 206 0.47 -11.67 22.82
CA CYS A 206 1.35 -12.40 21.91
C CYS A 206 2.82 -12.29 22.32
N THR A 207 3.55 -13.41 22.29
CA THR A 207 5.00 -13.44 22.61
C THR A 207 5.85 -13.91 21.44
N CYS A 208 5.33 -14.74 20.53
CA CYS A 208 6.09 -15.39 19.45
C CYS A 208 7.41 -16.00 19.94
N SER A 209 7.36 -16.77 21.03
CA SER A 209 8.56 -17.31 21.69
C SER A 209 9.41 -18.18 20.78
N ASP A 210 8.82 -18.81 19.76
CA ASP A 210 9.52 -19.68 18.79
C ASP A 210 10.32 -18.90 17.72
N TYR A 211 10.21 -17.57 17.68
CA TYR A 211 10.75 -16.73 16.61
C TYR A 211 11.54 -15.53 17.13
N ASP A 212 12.21 -15.64 18.28
CA ASP A 212 12.95 -14.54 18.93
C ASP A 212 12.09 -13.28 19.23
N GLY A 213 10.77 -13.47 19.33
CA GLY A 213 9.81 -12.42 19.69
C GLY A 213 9.01 -11.86 18.52
N CYS A 214 7.97 -11.09 18.86
CA CYS A 214 6.96 -10.65 17.87
C CYS A 214 7.53 -9.86 16.68
N LEU A 215 8.58 -9.07 16.89
CA LEU A 215 9.18 -8.22 15.85
C LEU A 215 10.11 -8.98 14.88
N PHE A 216 10.58 -10.16 15.27
CA PHE A 216 11.34 -11.07 14.41
C PHE A 216 10.42 -12.07 13.70
N SER A 217 9.29 -12.37 14.33
CA SER A 217 8.38 -13.40 13.90
C SER A 217 7.69 -13.16 12.55
N ASP A 218 7.51 -11.91 12.11
CA ASP A 218 6.77 -11.54 10.90
C ASP A 218 5.41 -12.29 10.80
N GLN A 219 4.73 -12.46 11.94
CA GLN A 219 3.49 -13.25 12.03
C GLN A 219 2.32 -12.51 11.38
N GLY A 220 1.47 -13.24 10.66
CA GLY A 220 0.27 -12.69 10.03
C GLY A 220 -0.32 -13.65 8.99
N PRO A 221 -1.41 -13.25 8.30
CA PRO A 221 -2.04 -14.06 7.26
C PRO A 221 -1.09 -14.50 6.15
N TRP A 222 -0.06 -13.71 5.84
CA TRP A 222 0.98 -14.01 4.86
C TRP A 222 1.93 -15.16 5.25
N LYS A 223 1.70 -15.82 6.39
CA LYS A 223 2.36 -17.07 6.78
C LYS A 223 1.42 -18.27 6.80
N ASN A 224 0.14 -18.09 6.47
CA ASN A 224 -0.81 -19.20 6.41
C ASN A 224 -0.58 -20.00 5.10
N PRO A 225 -0.28 -21.31 5.16
CA PRO A 225 -0.01 -22.13 3.98
C PRO A 225 -1.16 -22.14 2.96
N GLU A 226 -2.41 -22.22 3.41
CA GLU A 226 -3.59 -22.23 2.53
C GLU A 226 -3.71 -20.91 1.77
N ILE A 227 -3.41 -19.78 2.43
CA ILE A 227 -3.42 -18.46 1.78
C ILE A 227 -2.27 -18.35 0.77
N LEU A 228 -1.08 -18.86 1.11
CA LEU A 228 0.07 -18.84 0.20
C LEU A 228 -0.20 -19.66 -1.06
N GLU A 229 -0.79 -20.85 -0.93
CA GLU A 229 -1.18 -21.69 -2.06
C GLU A 229 -2.22 -20.99 -2.97
N MET A 230 -3.18 -20.28 -2.38
CA MET A 230 -4.14 -19.47 -3.14
C MET A 230 -3.45 -18.33 -3.91
N LEU A 231 -2.43 -17.68 -3.32
CA LEU A 231 -1.68 -16.61 -3.96
C LEU A 231 -0.81 -17.13 -5.11
N GLU A 232 -0.12 -18.26 -4.90
CA GLU A 232 0.67 -18.91 -5.94
C GLU A 232 -0.23 -19.32 -7.12
N SER A 233 -1.38 -19.92 -6.84
CA SER A 233 -2.36 -20.31 -7.86
C SER A 233 -2.88 -19.11 -8.66
N ALA A 234 -3.16 -17.98 -7.99
CA ALA A 234 -3.60 -16.75 -8.64
C ALA A 234 -2.51 -16.15 -9.54
N SER A 235 -1.26 -16.11 -9.07
CA SER A 235 -0.11 -15.63 -9.85
C SER A 235 0.13 -16.47 -11.10
N MET A 236 0.07 -17.80 -10.99
CA MET A 236 0.24 -18.70 -12.15
C MET A 236 -0.88 -18.51 -13.19
N MET A 237 -2.11 -18.28 -12.73
CA MET A 237 -3.23 -18.03 -13.62
C MET A 237 -3.07 -16.70 -14.36
N GLU A 238 -2.63 -15.64 -13.68
CA GLU A 238 -2.36 -14.33 -14.28
C GLU A 238 -1.27 -14.41 -15.36
N GLU A 239 -0.17 -15.14 -15.08
CA GLU A 239 0.89 -15.38 -16.08
C GLU A 239 0.40 -16.15 -17.32
N MET A 240 -0.50 -17.13 -17.14
CA MET A 240 -1.12 -17.84 -18.27
C MET A 240 -1.97 -16.91 -19.13
N TYR A 241 -2.84 -16.09 -18.52
CA TYR A 241 -3.68 -15.14 -19.26
C TYR A 241 -2.87 -14.09 -20.02
N ASP A 242 -1.81 -13.54 -19.40
CA ASP A 242 -0.94 -12.58 -20.06
C ASP A 242 -0.19 -13.23 -21.24
N SER A 243 0.21 -14.50 -21.12
CA SER A 243 0.86 -15.22 -22.21
C SER A 243 -0.07 -15.47 -23.41
N GLU A 244 -1.35 -15.78 -23.16
CA GLU A 244 -2.37 -15.97 -24.20
C GLU A 244 -2.72 -14.64 -24.88
N ALA A 245 -2.95 -13.58 -24.11
CA ALA A 245 -3.25 -12.24 -24.64
C ALA A 245 -2.10 -11.67 -25.51
N ASN A 246 -0.84 -11.94 -25.14
CA ASN A 246 0.31 -11.52 -25.93
C ASN A 246 0.49 -12.35 -27.21
N SER A 247 0.03 -13.61 -27.20
CA SER A 247 0.02 -14.46 -28.40
C SER A 247 -1.05 -14.03 -29.41
N ASP A 248 -2.22 -13.61 -28.93
CA ASP A 248 -3.31 -13.09 -29.77
C ASP A 248 -2.95 -11.72 -30.38
N ALA A 249 -2.34 -10.82 -29.60
CA ALA A 249 -1.86 -9.52 -30.09
C ALA A 249 -0.76 -9.65 -31.17
N ALA A 250 0.14 -10.64 -31.03
CA ALA A 250 1.15 -10.93 -32.04
C ALA A 250 0.55 -11.51 -33.34
N SER A 251 -0.61 -12.18 -33.26
CA SER A 251 -1.31 -12.73 -34.42
C SER A 251 -2.11 -11.68 -35.20
N GLU A 252 -2.62 -10.63 -34.54
CA GLU A 252 -3.30 -9.50 -35.18
C GLU A 252 -2.34 -8.55 -35.93
N GLU A 253 -1.11 -8.35 -35.42
CA GLU A 253 -0.09 -7.57 -36.15
C GLU A 253 0.45 -8.31 -37.40
N ALA A 254 0.29 -9.64 -37.47
CA ALA A 254 0.74 -10.45 -38.61
C ALA A 254 -0.28 -10.52 -39.77
N MET A 255 -1.57 -10.16 -39.57
CA MET A 255 -2.61 -10.25 -40.61
C MET A 255 -2.74 -9.01 -41.50
N GLY A 256 -1.83 -8.04 -41.38
CA GLY A 256 -1.79 -6.83 -42.20
C GLY A 256 -1.10 -6.96 -43.56
N THR A 257 -1.07 -8.13 -44.23
CA THR A 257 -0.67 -8.16 -45.66
C THR A 257 -1.10 -9.43 -46.41
N THR A 258 -1.68 -9.20 -47.59
CA THR A 258 -1.73 -10.05 -48.81
C THR A 258 -2.99 -10.87 -49.11
N GLN A 259 -3.44 -10.69 -50.35
CA GLN A 259 -4.61 -11.21 -51.04
C GLN A 259 -4.42 -12.61 -51.65
N ASN A 260 -5.57 -13.25 -51.91
CA ASN A 260 -5.94 -14.16 -53.01
C ASN A 260 -5.20 -15.50 -53.22
N GLY A 261 -5.98 -16.58 -53.26
CA GLY A 261 -5.61 -17.87 -53.87
C GLY A 261 -6.66 -18.96 -53.61
N ASP A 262 -7.13 -19.58 -54.67
CA ASP A 262 -8.32 -20.44 -54.83
C ASP A 262 -7.99 -21.97 -54.80
N HIS A 263 -9.05 -22.80 -54.71
CA HIS A 263 -9.17 -24.28 -54.79
C HIS A 263 -8.67 -25.09 -53.58
N GLY A 264 -9.34 -26.13 -53.07
CA GLY A 264 -10.57 -26.83 -53.45
C GLY A 264 -10.63 -28.20 -52.75
N ASP A 265 -11.81 -28.55 -52.25
CA ASP A 265 -12.41 -29.89 -52.15
C ASP A 265 -12.21 -30.85 -50.95
N ASP A 266 -13.39 -31.32 -50.50
CA ASP A 266 -13.83 -32.55 -49.83
C ASP A 266 -13.42 -32.99 -48.41
N GLY A 267 -14.46 -33.24 -47.59
CA GLY A 267 -14.43 -34.25 -46.53
C GLY A 267 -15.29 -33.95 -45.29
N GLU A 268 -16.53 -34.43 -45.27
CA GLU A 268 -17.46 -34.47 -44.13
C GLU A 268 -16.84 -35.01 -42.82
N HIS A 269 -17.01 -34.30 -41.70
CA HIS A 269 -17.69 -34.85 -40.51
C HIS A 269 -17.98 -33.73 -39.51
N ASP A 270 -19.25 -33.30 -39.46
CA ASP A 270 -19.74 -32.35 -38.46
C ASP A 270 -20.66 -33.05 -37.45
N GLN A 271 -20.91 -32.35 -36.34
CA GLN A 271 -21.72 -32.67 -35.17
C GLN A 271 -20.95 -33.16 -33.94
N LYS A 272 -20.14 -32.26 -33.36
CA LYS A 272 -20.05 -32.13 -31.89
C LYS A 272 -19.42 -30.82 -31.38
N THR A 273 -19.72 -29.66 -31.99
CA THR A 273 -19.10 -28.40 -31.53
C THR A 273 -20.00 -27.16 -31.58
N GLU A 274 -21.32 -27.28 -31.50
CA GLU A 274 -22.21 -26.10 -31.50
C GLU A 274 -22.77 -25.69 -30.12
N ALA A 275 -22.50 -26.44 -29.05
CA ALA A 275 -23.03 -26.11 -27.72
C ALA A 275 -22.10 -25.24 -26.84
N ALA A 276 -20.78 -25.23 -27.10
CA ALA A 276 -19.81 -24.53 -26.26
C ALA A 276 -19.61 -23.06 -26.67
N GLY A 277 -19.48 -22.76 -27.97
CA GLY A 277 -19.22 -21.41 -28.47
C GLY A 277 -20.35 -20.40 -28.23
N ASN A 278 -21.60 -20.88 -28.16
CA ASN A 278 -22.76 -20.02 -27.90
C ASN A 278 -22.81 -19.50 -26.45
N THR A 279 -22.10 -20.16 -25.52
CA THR A 279 -22.12 -19.79 -24.09
C THR A 279 -21.08 -18.73 -23.75
N GLU A 280 -19.92 -18.72 -24.42
CA GLU A 280 -18.87 -17.71 -24.21
C GLU A 280 -19.18 -16.39 -24.90
N ALA A 281 -19.69 -16.44 -26.14
CA ALA A 281 -20.16 -15.24 -26.84
C ALA A 281 -21.28 -14.53 -26.06
N GLN A 282 -22.20 -15.29 -25.44
CA GLN A 282 -23.25 -14.74 -24.59
C GLN A 282 -22.69 -14.07 -23.33
N LYS A 283 -21.71 -14.69 -22.65
CA LYS A 283 -21.06 -14.09 -21.48
C LYS A 283 -20.32 -12.80 -21.82
N ILE A 284 -19.63 -12.75 -22.96
CA ILE A 284 -18.96 -11.54 -23.44
C ILE A 284 -19.98 -10.44 -23.72
N HIS A 285 -21.10 -10.78 -24.36
CA HIS A 285 -22.18 -9.84 -24.62
C HIS A 285 -22.79 -9.29 -23.31
N ASP A 286 -23.08 -10.16 -22.35
CA ASP A 286 -23.64 -9.76 -21.05
C ASP A 286 -22.67 -8.85 -20.28
N LEU A 287 -21.36 -9.10 -20.35
CA LEU A 287 -20.32 -8.25 -19.76
C LEU A 287 -20.24 -6.88 -20.47
N GLN A 288 -20.37 -6.84 -21.80
CA GLN A 288 -20.39 -5.58 -22.56
C GLN A 288 -21.62 -4.73 -22.17
N VAL A 289 -22.78 -5.35 -22.00
CA VAL A 289 -23.99 -4.66 -21.53
C VAL A 289 -23.81 -4.12 -20.12
N ALA A 290 -23.30 -4.93 -19.19
CA ALA A 290 -23.02 -4.50 -17.82
C ALA A 290 -22.00 -3.34 -17.75
N LEU A 291 -20.98 -3.36 -18.62
CA LEU A 291 -20.00 -2.28 -18.74
C LEU A 291 -20.63 -0.99 -19.28
N MET A 292 -21.52 -1.07 -20.26
CA MET A 292 -22.25 0.08 -20.79
C MET A 292 -23.15 0.72 -19.72
N ASP A 293 -23.87 -0.09 -18.95
CA ASP A 293 -24.73 0.40 -17.87
C ASP A 293 -23.91 1.04 -16.74
N THR A 294 -22.80 0.40 -16.35
CA THR A 294 -21.88 0.95 -15.35
C THR A 294 -21.30 2.30 -15.81
N ASN A 295 -20.91 2.41 -17.09
CA ASN A 295 -20.43 3.68 -17.65
C ASN A 295 -21.50 4.77 -17.64
N LYS A 296 -22.76 4.41 -17.88
CA LYS A 296 -23.90 5.35 -17.81
C LYS A 296 -24.12 5.86 -16.39
N GLU A 297 -24.04 4.98 -15.39
CA GLU A 297 -24.13 5.38 -13.97
C GLU A 297 -22.97 6.28 -13.55
N ILE A 298 -21.74 5.98 -13.98
CA ILE A 298 -20.57 6.83 -13.74
C ILE A 298 -20.78 8.24 -14.32
N GLN A 299 -21.35 8.37 -15.52
CA GLN A 299 -21.64 9.67 -16.12
C GLN A 299 -22.75 10.43 -15.40
N ALA A 300 -23.78 9.73 -14.92
CA ALA A 300 -24.82 10.33 -14.09
C ALA A 300 -24.25 10.87 -12.77
N LEU A 301 -23.36 10.11 -12.11
CA LEU A 301 -22.68 10.53 -10.89
C LEU A 301 -21.76 11.73 -11.12
N LYS A 302 -21.01 11.76 -12.23
CA LYS A 302 -20.21 12.93 -12.61
C LYS A 302 -21.05 14.18 -12.79
N THR A 303 -22.19 14.05 -13.48
CA THR A 303 -23.13 15.17 -13.68
C THR A 303 -23.70 15.68 -12.35
N ALA A 304 -24.07 14.77 -11.44
CA ALA A 304 -24.56 15.13 -10.11
C ALA A 304 -23.47 15.83 -9.26
N LEU A 305 -22.22 15.39 -9.37
CA LEU A 305 -21.08 16.00 -8.70
C LEU A 305 -20.82 17.43 -9.20
N ASP A 306 -20.83 17.65 -10.51
CA ASP A 306 -20.64 18.97 -11.12
C ASP A 306 -21.78 19.94 -10.74
N SER A 307 -23.02 19.45 -10.69
CA SER A 307 -24.16 20.22 -10.20
C SER A 307 -23.96 20.63 -8.74
N THR A 308 -23.53 19.70 -7.88
CA THR A 308 -23.26 19.97 -6.47
C THR A 308 -22.13 20.99 -6.29
N LYS A 309 -21.06 20.86 -7.07
CA LYS A 309 -19.95 21.82 -7.08
C LYS A 309 -20.41 23.24 -7.46
N THR A 310 -21.26 23.35 -8.48
CA THR A 310 -21.85 24.63 -8.90
C THR A 310 -22.68 25.28 -7.78
N VAL A 311 -23.43 24.48 -7.01
CA VAL A 311 -24.20 24.97 -5.85
C VAL A 311 -23.26 25.48 -4.75
N LEU A 312 -22.18 24.75 -4.47
CA LEU A 312 -21.18 25.16 -3.47
C LEU A 312 -20.47 26.46 -3.86
N GLU A 313 -20.11 26.62 -5.13
CA GLU A 313 -19.50 27.86 -5.64
C GLU A 313 -20.45 29.06 -5.51
N ARG A 314 -21.76 28.87 -5.79
CA ARG A 314 -22.78 29.91 -5.58
C ARG A 314 -22.98 30.26 -4.11
N LEU A 315 -22.91 29.28 -3.20
CA LEU A 315 -22.98 29.51 -1.76
C LEU A 315 -21.77 30.30 -1.27
N GLU A 316 -20.57 29.97 -1.76
CA GLU A 316 -19.34 30.70 -1.43
C GLU A 316 -19.42 32.17 -1.87
N GLN A 317 -19.97 32.43 -3.06
CA GLN A 317 -20.21 33.80 -3.56
C GLN A 317 -21.20 34.57 -2.68
N HIS A 318 -22.29 33.94 -2.23
CA HIS A 318 -23.25 34.58 -1.30
C HIS A 318 -22.62 34.89 0.06
N ILE A 319 -21.81 33.96 0.61
CA ILE A 319 -21.11 34.19 1.88
C ILE A 319 -20.15 35.38 1.76
N LYS A 320 -19.41 35.49 0.64
CA LYS A 320 -18.53 36.64 0.37
C LYS A 320 -19.31 37.95 0.25
N ALA A 321 -20.48 37.94 -0.38
CA ALA A 321 -21.34 39.12 -0.49
C ALA A 321 -21.89 39.58 0.88
N LEU A 322 -22.21 38.65 1.78
CA LEU A 322 -22.65 38.96 3.14
C LEU A 322 -21.49 39.47 4.04
N GLY A 323 -20.26 39.00 3.82
CA GLY A 323 -19.08 39.45 4.56
C GLY A 323 -18.54 40.83 4.13
N GLY A 324 -18.92 41.34 2.95
CA GLY A 324 -18.49 42.64 2.43
C GLY A 324 -19.34 43.84 2.88
N GLY A 325 -20.44 43.60 3.60
CA GLY A 325 -21.41 44.61 4.04
C GLY A 325 -21.26 45.03 5.50
N SER A 326 -20.06 45.42 5.95
CA SER A 326 -19.89 46.16 7.20
C SER A 326 -18.49 46.75 7.30
N LEU A 327 -18.37 48.05 6.97
CA LEU A 327 -17.52 49.05 7.62
C LEU A 327 -17.69 50.39 6.87
N SER A 328 -18.82 51.06 7.11
CA SER A 328 -18.91 52.51 6.97
C SER A 328 -19.97 53.04 7.94
N LEU A 329 -19.56 53.23 9.19
CA LEU A 329 -19.94 54.31 10.11
C LEU A 329 -19.13 54.14 11.39
#